data_AF-A0A9N9TS83-F1
#
_entry.id   AF-A0A9N9TS83-F1
#
_cell.length_a   1.000
_cell.length_b   1.000
_cell.length_c   1.000
_cell.angle_alpha   90.00
_cell.angle_beta   90.00
_cell.angle_gamma   90.00
#
_symmetry.space_group_name_H-M   'P 1'
#
loop_
_entity.id
_entity.type
_entity.pdbx_description
1 polymer ?
#
loop_
_entity_poly.entity_id
_entity_poly.type
_entity_poly.pdbx_seq_one_letter_code
_entity_poly.pdbx_strand_id
1 'polypeptide(L)'
;MSKLYENESGILVSHENYINNVYKSMNGDPNVYRLNPGLFNIFSPYKKSKSKRKSEHSECEIETNFYKFIRDQNVQDFLDNCENETNQTAIEVADNIQKNLPKDILDLIGGNKGPSTSRSINESKYLFPENSSFFSKDVNEIEKHLTGKKFDFILLDPPWWNKYIRRKRKASSDAYQMMYNYDLKNLPVEQLLKKDGLIAVWCTNSEQNYNALLTDIFPHWKVNFVSKWYWMKITKKGEPICNFSDPPGKQPFERIIFAHRTRSEPLPENGKLIVSIPSAIHSHKPPLAEVLQQYLPNDPECLEVFARYLVPGWTSYGNEAIKLQHESLFVPHQK
;
A
#
# COMPACT_ATOMS: atom_id res chain seq x y z
N MET A 1 -0.90 -13.85 -9.69
CA MET A 1 -2.14 -13.07 -9.67
C MET A 1 -2.42 -12.65 -8.24
N SER A 2 -2.43 -11.34 -8.00
CA SER A 2 -2.86 -10.75 -6.73
C SER A 2 -4.36 -10.73 -6.58
N LYS A 3 -5.11 -10.61 -7.67
CA LYS A 3 -6.57 -10.64 -7.66
C LYS A 3 -7.06 -12.09 -7.49
N LEU A 4 -7.75 -12.36 -6.39
CA LEU A 4 -8.33 -13.67 -6.07
C LEU A 4 -9.78 -13.76 -6.56
N TYR A 5 -10.54 -12.69 -6.37
CA TYR A 5 -11.95 -12.59 -6.78
C TYR A 5 -12.32 -11.13 -7.03
N GLU A 6 -13.22 -10.87 -7.97
CA GLU A 6 -13.76 -9.54 -8.26
C GLU A 6 -15.25 -9.68 -8.63
N ASN A 7 -16.07 -8.80 -8.04
CA ASN A 7 -17.46 -8.59 -8.44
C ASN A 7 -17.75 -7.08 -8.42
N GLU A 8 -18.99 -6.68 -8.69
CA GLU A 8 -19.38 -5.26 -8.72
C GLU A 8 -19.15 -4.51 -7.39
N SER A 9 -19.14 -5.23 -6.26
CA SER A 9 -18.97 -4.62 -4.93
C SER A 9 -17.50 -4.44 -4.52
N GLY A 10 -16.57 -5.19 -5.11
CA GLY A 10 -15.17 -5.09 -4.75
C GLY A 10 -14.26 -6.18 -5.31
N ILE A 11 -13.01 -6.14 -4.86
CA ILE A 11 -11.93 -7.04 -5.28
C ILE A 11 -11.27 -7.62 -4.04
N LEU A 12 -11.21 -8.94 -3.95
CA LEU A 12 -10.38 -9.65 -2.98
C LEU A 12 -8.97 -9.78 -3.56
N VAL A 13 -7.97 -9.27 -2.85
CA VAL A 13 -6.57 -9.35 -3.26
C VAL A 13 -5.70 -10.05 -2.23
N SER A 14 -4.74 -10.85 -2.69
CA SER A 14 -3.66 -11.40 -1.88
C SER A 14 -2.36 -10.68 -2.17
N HIS A 15 -1.93 -9.90 -1.18
CA HIS A 15 -0.62 -9.24 -1.17
C HIS A 15 0.50 -10.30 -1.25
N GLU A 16 0.40 -11.35 -0.43
CA GLU A 16 1.36 -12.46 -0.43
C GLU A 16 1.51 -13.08 -1.83
N ASN A 17 0.40 -13.41 -2.49
CA ASN A 17 0.45 -14.02 -3.81
C ASN A 17 1.05 -13.10 -4.85
N TYR A 18 0.79 -11.78 -4.79
CA TYR A 18 1.42 -10.83 -5.69
C TYR A 18 2.95 -10.94 -5.60
N ILE A 19 3.49 -10.74 -4.40
CA ILE A 19 4.94 -10.69 -4.16
C ILE A 19 5.59 -12.04 -4.49
N ASN A 20 4.95 -13.16 -4.12
CA ASN A 20 5.45 -14.49 -4.45
C ASN A 20 5.52 -14.71 -5.97
N ASN A 21 4.55 -14.18 -6.73
CA ASN A 21 4.56 -14.27 -8.18
C ASN A 21 5.67 -13.43 -8.83
N VAL A 22 6.02 -12.29 -8.23
CA VAL A 22 7.13 -11.44 -8.69
C VAL A 22 8.48 -12.17 -8.57
N TYR A 23 8.67 -12.98 -7.52
CA TYR A 23 9.94 -13.67 -7.21
C TYR A 23 9.89 -15.18 -7.45
N LYS A 24 8.90 -15.68 -8.20
CA LYS A 24 8.74 -17.12 -8.54
C LYS A 24 9.91 -17.68 -9.35
N SER A 25 10.62 -16.81 -10.07
CA SER A 25 11.81 -17.12 -10.85
C SER A 25 12.83 -16.01 -10.66
N MET A 26 14.04 -16.38 -10.28
CA MET A 26 15.13 -15.45 -10.03
C MET A 26 16.26 -15.70 -11.03
N ASN A 27 16.69 -14.66 -11.73
CA ASN A 27 17.83 -14.74 -12.63
C ASN A 27 19.12 -14.86 -11.83
N GLY A 28 19.94 -15.87 -12.14
CA GLY A 28 21.23 -16.08 -11.49
C GLY A 28 21.17 -16.57 -10.04
N ASP A 29 19.99 -16.90 -9.51
CA ASP A 29 19.81 -17.45 -8.17
C ASP A 29 19.01 -18.76 -8.24
N PRO A 30 19.58 -19.91 -7.85
CA PRO A 30 18.86 -21.17 -7.89
C PRO A 30 17.71 -21.22 -6.87
N ASN A 31 17.72 -20.35 -5.86
CA ASN A 31 16.69 -20.30 -4.84
C ASN A 31 15.47 -19.51 -5.33
N VAL A 32 14.29 -20.05 -5.08
CA VAL A 32 13.04 -19.30 -5.18
C VAL A 32 12.77 -18.68 -3.81
N TYR A 33 12.30 -17.43 -3.81
CA TYR A 33 11.93 -16.72 -2.59
C TYR A 33 10.42 -16.52 -2.56
N ARG A 34 9.86 -16.62 -1.36
CA ARG A 34 8.51 -16.17 -1.09
C ARG A 34 8.52 -15.21 0.10
N LEU A 35 7.57 -14.29 0.11
CA LEU A 35 7.32 -13.42 1.26
C LEU A 35 7.01 -14.31 2.48
N ASN A 36 7.50 -13.94 3.66
CA ASN A 36 7.27 -14.71 4.87
C ASN A 36 5.76 -14.78 5.15
N PRO A 37 5.12 -15.96 5.04
CA PRO A 37 3.65 -16.08 5.14
C PRO A 37 3.14 -15.72 6.54
N GLY A 38 4.01 -15.84 7.56
CA GLY A 38 3.69 -15.43 8.92
C GLY A 38 3.24 -13.98 9.03
N LEU A 39 3.65 -13.10 8.11
CA LEU A 39 3.20 -11.70 8.05
C LEU A 39 1.70 -11.53 7.84
N PHE A 40 1.00 -12.55 7.34
CA PHE A 40 -0.44 -12.50 7.05
C PHE A 40 -1.24 -13.41 8.00
N ASN A 41 -0.63 -13.94 9.07
CA ASN A 41 -1.29 -14.74 10.10
C ASN A 41 -2.11 -13.88 11.07
N ILE A 42 -3.09 -13.16 10.53
CA ILE A 42 -4.02 -12.30 11.27
C ILE A 42 -5.33 -13.05 11.45
N PHE A 43 -5.49 -13.76 12.55
CA PHE A 43 -6.66 -14.63 12.81
C PHE A 43 -7.72 -13.98 13.70
N SER A 44 -7.42 -12.84 14.31
CA SER A 44 -8.32 -12.14 15.23
C SER A 44 -8.22 -10.61 15.11
N PRO A 45 -9.31 -9.87 15.37
CA PRO A 45 -9.28 -8.41 15.38
C PRO A 45 -8.31 -7.84 16.43
N TYR A 46 -7.61 -6.74 16.11
CA TYR A 46 -6.52 -6.20 16.93
C TYR A 46 -6.96 -5.64 18.29
N LYS A 47 -8.21 -5.17 18.41
CA LYS A 47 -8.81 -4.74 19.69
C LYS A 47 -10.34 -4.89 19.64
N LYS A 48 -10.90 -5.77 20.48
CA LYS A 48 -12.33 -5.70 20.85
C LYS A 48 -12.52 -4.52 21.80
N SER A 49 -12.94 -3.37 21.29
CA SER A 49 -13.46 -2.30 22.16
C SER A 49 -14.64 -2.86 22.96
N LYS A 50 -14.68 -2.65 24.28
CA LYS A 50 -15.90 -2.89 25.05
C LYS A 50 -16.97 -2.00 24.43
N SER A 51 -17.99 -2.60 23.82
CA SER A 51 -19.16 -1.89 23.30
C SER A 51 -19.65 -0.90 24.36
N LYS A 52 -19.51 0.39 24.08
CA LYS A 52 -20.45 1.35 24.65
C LYS A 52 -21.79 1.05 23.98
N ARG A 53 -22.86 1.08 24.77
CA ARG A 53 -24.25 0.78 24.37
C ARG A 53 -24.51 1.25 22.94
N LYS A 54 -25.03 0.35 22.10
CA LYS A 54 -25.53 0.62 20.75
C LYS A 54 -26.39 1.90 20.79
N SER A 55 -25.85 3.04 20.38
CA SER A 55 -26.67 4.04 19.71
C SER A 55 -27.05 3.42 18.36
N GLU A 56 -28.28 3.66 17.90
CA GLU A 56 -28.76 3.24 16.58
C GLU A 56 -27.72 3.69 15.54
N HIS A 57 -26.89 2.74 15.09
CA HIS A 57 -25.85 2.98 14.12
C HIS A 57 -26.58 3.11 12.79
N SER A 58 -26.53 4.27 12.14
CA SER A 58 -26.79 4.29 10.71
C SER A 58 -25.62 3.53 10.08
N GLU A 59 -25.85 2.31 9.61
CA GLU A 59 -24.83 1.55 8.88
C GLU A 59 -24.24 2.45 7.80
N CYS A 60 -22.93 2.68 7.86
CA CYS A 60 -22.24 3.42 6.81
C CYS A 60 -22.29 2.54 5.55
N GLU A 61 -22.54 3.14 4.38
CA GLU A 61 -22.61 2.45 3.08
C GLU A 61 -21.44 1.47 2.85
N ILE A 62 -20.25 1.84 3.33
CA ILE A 62 -19.04 1.01 3.26
C ILE A 62 -19.19 -0.30 4.05
N GLU A 63 -19.78 -0.23 5.26
CA GLU A 63 -20.03 -1.40 6.11
C GLU A 63 -21.04 -2.33 5.47
N THR A 64 -22.14 -1.78 4.96
CA THR A 64 -23.16 -2.57 4.24
C THR A 64 -22.57 -3.24 3.00
N ASN A 65 -21.80 -2.51 2.18
CA ASN A 65 -21.16 -3.06 0.98
C ASN A 65 -20.11 -4.12 1.33
N PHE A 66 -19.37 -3.93 2.43
CA PHE A 66 -18.43 -4.93 2.90
C PHE A 66 -19.12 -6.23 3.30
N TYR A 67 -20.19 -6.18 4.10
CA TYR A 67 -20.88 -7.40 4.51
C TYR A 67 -21.59 -8.11 3.35
N LYS A 68 -22.01 -7.37 2.31
CA LYS A 68 -22.47 -7.97 1.06
C LYS A 68 -21.33 -8.70 0.35
N PHE A 69 -20.19 -8.02 0.18
CA PHE A 69 -19.03 -8.58 -0.51
C PHE A 69 -18.47 -9.83 0.19
N ILE A 70 -18.26 -9.76 1.52
CA ILE A 70 -17.63 -10.86 2.25
C ILE A 70 -18.51 -12.11 2.31
N ARG A 71 -19.84 -11.98 2.23
CA ARG A 71 -20.79 -13.11 2.23
C ARG A 71 -20.90 -13.84 0.89
N ASP A 72 -20.29 -13.32 -0.17
CA ASP A 72 -20.21 -14.00 -1.46
C ASP A 72 -19.48 -15.33 -1.29
N GLN A 73 -20.08 -16.43 -1.76
CA GLN A 73 -19.52 -17.77 -1.58
C GLN A 73 -18.13 -17.91 -2.21
N ASN A 74 -17.89 -17.24 -3.35
CA ASN A 74 -16.59 -17.27 -4.01
C ASN A 74 -15.51 -16.55 -3.19
N VAL A 75 -15.89 -15.62 -2.30
CA VAL A 75 -14.98 -14.98 -1.35
C VAL A 75 -14.72 -15.90 -0.16
N GLN A 76 -15.76 -16.58 0.34
CA GLN A 76 -15.65 -17.52 1.47
C GLN A 76 -14.66 -18.66 1.20
N ASP A 77 -14.53 -19.10 -0.05
CA ASP A 77 -13.58 -20.16 -0.45
C ASP A 77 -12.10 -19.79 -0.21
N PHE A 78 -11.79 -18.50 -0.03
CA PHE A 78 -10.44 -18.02 0.29
C PHE A 78 -10.22 -17.73 1.78
N LEU A 79 -11.22 -17.95 2.64
CA LEU A 79 -11.15 -17.68 4.07
C LEU A 79 -10.82 -18.94 4.88
N ASP A 80 -10.09 -18.75 5.97
CA ASP A 80 -9.70 -19.82 6.87
C ASP A 80 -10.83 -20.15 7.86
N ASN A 81 -11.07 -21.45 8.09
CA ASN A 81 -11.98 -21.96 9.11
C ASN A 81 -11.26 -22.43 10.39
N CYS A 82 -9.97 -22.09 10.56
CA CYS A 82 -9.17 -22.56 11.69
C CYS A 82 -9.65 -22.01 13.05
N GLU A 83 -9.86 -22.90 14.01
CA GLU A 83 -10.18 -22.55 15.40
C GLU A 83 -8.89 -22.37 16.23
N ASN A 84 -8.94 -21.53 17.26
CA ASN A 84 -7.87 -21.29 18.24
C ASN A 84 -6.55 -20.67 17.73
N GLU A 85 -6.44 -20.32 16.45
CA GLU A 85 -5.31 -19.56 15.92
C GLU A 85 -5.27 -18.12 16.47
N THR A 86 -4.06 -17.61 16.72
CA THR A 86 -3.82 -16.26 17.28
C THR A 86 -2.94 -15.43 16.36
N ASN A 87 -2.86 -14.11 16.62
CA ASN A 87 -1.99 -13.23 15.85
C ASN A 87 -0.50 -13.32 16.27
N GLN A 88 -0.12 -14.25 17.14
CA GLN A 88 1.21 -14.32 17.74
C GLN A 88 2.32 -14.47 16.69
N THR A 89 2.14 -15.40 15.74
CA THR A 89 3.09 -15.62 14.64
C THR A 89 3.33 -14.35 13.83
N ALA A 90 2.27 -13.59 13.52
CA ALA A 90 2.38 -12.36 12.76
C ALA A 90 3.14 -11.27 13.53
N ILE A 91 2.93 -11.17 14.85
CA ILE A 91 3.65 -10.25 15.72
C ILE A 91 5.13 -10.60 15.78
N GLU A 92 5.45 -11.87 16.05
CA GLU A 92 6.84 -12.33 16.17
C GLU A 92 7.64 -12.16 14.88
N VAL A 93 7.03 -12.53 13.74
CA VAL A 93 7.65 -12.38 12.41
C VAL A 93 7.87 -10.90 12.10
N ALA A 94 6.87 -10.04 12.32
CA ALA A 94 7.00 -8.60 12.08
C ALA A 94 8.07 -7.96 12.97
N ASP A 95 8.12 -8.31 14.26
CA ASP A 95 9.13 -7.81 15.20
C ASP A 95 10.54 -8.27 14.82
N ASN A 96 10.70 -9.53 14.41
CA ASN A 96 11.98 -10.06 13.93
C ASN A 96 12.44 -9.29 12.68
N ILE A 97 11.57 -9.14 11.68
CA ILE A 97 11.87 -8.39 10.46
C ILE A 97 12.23 -6.95 10.80
N GLN A 98 11.45 -6.27 11.65
CA GLN A 98 11.68 -4.88 12.01
C GLN A 98 13.03 -4.64 12.70
N LYS A 99 13.52 -5.62 13.48
CA LYS A 99 14.86 -5.57 14.11
C LYS A 99 15.99 -5.71 13.08
N ASN A 100 15.77 -6.48 12.01
CA ASN A 100 16.76 -6.79 10.99
C ASN A 100 16.69 -5.85 9.78
N LEU A 101 15.62 -5.06 9.63
CA LEU A 101 15.50 -4.09 8.55
C LEU A 101 16.61 -3.03 8.64
N PRO A 102 17.23 -2.68 7.51
CA PRO A 102 18.26 -1.66 7.48
C PRO A 102 17.66 -0.31 7.89
N LYS A 103 18.43 0.46 8.67
CA LYS A 103 18.04 1.81 9.08
C LYS A 103 18.53 2.89 8.10
N ASP A 104 19.67 2.64 7.45
CA ASP A 104 20.35 3.60 6.57
C ASP A 104 20.36 3.09 5.12
N ILE A 105 19.27 3.32 4.40
CA ILE A 105 19.15 3.05 2.96
C ILE A 105 18.92 4.33 2.14
N LEU A 106 19.15 5.50 2.74
CA LEU A 106 19.10 6.77 2.04
C LEU A 106 20.31 6.90 1.10
N ASP A 107 20.16 7.71 0.05
CA ASP A 107 21.17 8.02 -0.95
C ASP A 107 21.54 6.92 -1.95
N LEU A 108 20.65 5.94 -2.15
CA LEU A 108 20.80 4.89 -3.15
C LEU A 108 19.95 5.17 -4.40
N ILE A 109 20.53 4.97 -5.58
CA ILE A 109 19.80 5.01 -6.86
C ILE A 109 20.14 3.73 -7.62
N GLY A 110 19.14 3.08 -8.20
CA GLY A 110 19.37 1.85 -8.94
C GLY A 110 18.13 1.31 -9.61
N GLY A 111 18.21 0.05 -10.00
CA GLY A 111 17.12 -0.66 -10.65
C GLY A 111 17.57 -2.01 -11.17
N ASN A 112 16.62 -2.73 -11.73
CA ASN A 112 16.85 -4.00 -12.38
C ASN A 112 16.23 -3.97 -13.78
N LYS A 113 17.03 -4.20 -14.80
CA LYS A 113 16.57 -4.37 -16.19
C LYS A 113 16.57 -5.86 -16.51
N GLY A 114 15.46 -6.37 -17.04
CA GLY A 114 15.26 -7.80 -17.27
C GLY A 114 14.60 -8.50 -16.07
N PRO A 115 14.68 -9.85 -16.01
CA PRO A 115 13.96 -10.65 -15.02
C PRO A 115 14.35 -10.35 -13.58
N SER A 116 13.47 -10.69 -12.63
CA SER A 116 13.72 -10.53 -11.18
C SER A 116 15.07 -11.14 -10.77
N THR A 117 15.81 -10.47 -9.88
CA THR A 117 17.16 -10.86 -9.46
C THR A 117 17.37 -10.56 -7.97
N SER A 118 18.44 -11.09 -7.38
CA SER A 118 18.91 -10.64 -6.07
C SER A 118 20.29 -9.97 -6.19
N ARG A 119 20.59 -9.01 -5.31
CA ARG A 119 21.90 -8.35 -5.21
C ARG A 119 22.23 -8.02 -3.76
N SER A 120 23.51 -8.03 -3.43
CA SER A 120 23.99 -7.61 -2.11
C SER A 120 24.28 -6.10 -2.10
N ILE A 121 23.79 -5.42 -1.07
CA ILE A 121 24.07 -4.00 -0.80
C ILE A 121 24.43 -3.93 0.69
N ASN A 122 25.61 -3.40 1.02
CA ASN A 122 26.10 -3.29 2.41
C ASN A 122 25.96 -4.61 3.19
N GLU A 123 26.47 -5.71 2.63
CA GLU A 123 26.45 -7.08 3.21
C GLU A 123 25.08 -7.76 3.33
N SER A 124 23.98 -7.03 3.18
CA SER A 124 22.62 -7.58 3.13
C SER A 124 22.19 -7.93 1.71
N LYS A 125 21.40 -8.98 1.56
CA LYS A 125 20.78 -9.34 0.28
C LYS A 125 19.45 -8.62 0.07
N TYR A 126 19.22 -8.15 -1.14
CA TYR A 126 17.98 -7.51 -1.57
C TYR A 126 17.46 -8.17 -2.83
N LEU A 127 16.14 -8.34 -2.92
CA LEU A 127 15.45 -8.87 -4.08
C LEU A 127 14.96 -7.71 -4.94
N PHE A 128 15.11 -7.78 -6.25
CA PHE A 128 14.69 -6.73 -7.17
C PHE A 128 13.71 -7.30 -8.20
N PRO A 129 12.51 -6.70 -8.36
CA PRO A 129 11.56 -7.12 -9.36
C PRO A 129 12.09 -6.85 -10.76
N GLU A 130 11.52 -7.54 -11.73
CA GLU A 130 11.81 -7.27 -13.14
C GLU A 130 11.52 -5.81 -13.53
N ASN A 131 12.36 -5.26 -14.41
CA ASN A 131 12.18 -3.94 -15.03
C ASN A 131 11.84 -2.80 -14.06
N SER A 132 12.34 -2.86 -12.82
CA SER A 132 12.07 -1.86 -11.78
C SER A 132 13.19 -0.83 -11.69
N SER A 133 12.85 0.39 -11.27
CA SER A 133 13.85 1.41 -10.94
C SER A 133 13.51 2.09 -9.63
N PHE A 134 14.51 2.58 -8.91
CA PHE A 134 14.30 3.20 -7.62
C PHE A 134 15.26 4.35 -7.34
N PHE A 135 14.77 5.27 -6.52
CA PHE A 135 15.49 6.39 -5.94
C PHE A 135 15.21 6.42 -4.44
N SER A 136 16.14 5.88 -3.68
CA SER A 136 16.12 5.96 -2.22
C SER A 136 16.68 7.30 -1.77
N LYS A 137 15.91 8.36 -2.00
CA LYS A 137 16.31 9.78 -1.87
C LYS A 137 15.22 10.57 -1.17
N ASP A 138 15.58 11.75 -0.65
CA ASP A 138 14.59 12.70 -0.14
C ASP A 138 13.61 13.09 -1.26
N VAL A 139 12.31 13.00 -0.97
CA VAL A 139 11.22 13.37 -1.90
C VAL A 139 11.25 14.83 -2.32
N ASN A 140 11.86 15.71 -1.52
CA ASN A 140 12.06 17.11 -1.88
C ASN A 140 13.05 17.28 -3.05
N GLU A 141 13.82 16.23 -3.38
CA GLU A 141 14.77 16.22 -4.49
C GLU A 141 14.22 15.50 -5.74
N ILE A 142 12.94 15.11 -5.73
CA ILE A 142 12.35 14.31 -6.81
C ILE A 142 12.46 14.99 -8.18
N GLU A 143 12.34 16.31 -8.23
CA GLU A 143 12.48 17.08 -9.47
C GLU A 143 13.86 16.90 -10.08
N LYS A 144 14.94 16.91 -9.27
CA LYS A 144 16.33 16.78 -9.73
C LYS A 144 16.59 15.45 -10.43
N HIS A 145 15.99 14.38 -9.93
CA HIS A 145 16.25 13.01 -10.40
C HIS A 145 15.29 12.56 -11.51
N LEU A 146 14.06 13.09 -11.52
CA LEU A 146 13.03 12.74 -12.50
C LEU A 146 12.77 13.86 -13.51
N THR A 147 13.68 14.83 -13.63
CA THR A 147 13.58 15.92 -14.62
C THR A 147 13.34 15.35 -16.02
N GLY A 148 12.31 15.86 -16.71
CA GLY A 148 11.96 15.46 -18.07
C GLY A 148 11.17 14.16 -18.20
N LYS A 149 11.00 13.38 -17.12
CA LYS A 149 10.13 12.21 -17.12
C LYS A 149 8.67 12.61 -16.91
N LYS A 150 7.76 11.82 -17.48
CA LYS A 150 6.32 11.92 -17.24
C LYS A 150 5.69 10.54 -17.11
N PHE A 151 4.71 10.43 -16.23
CA PHE A 151 4.08 9.18 -15.87
C PHE A 151 2.60 9.16 -16.25
N ASP A 152 2.14 8.01 -16.73
CA ASP A 152 0.72 7.71 -16.95
C ASP A 152 -0.01 7.54 -15.62
N PHE A 153 0.71 7.06 -14.60
CA PHE A 153 0.17 6.86 -13.27
C PHE A 153 1.14 7.29 -12.16
N ILE A 154 0.62 8.00 -11.16
CA ILE A 154 1.37 8.33 -9.95
C ILE A 154 0.60 7.86 -8.71
N LEU A 155 1.19 6.93 -7.97
CA LEU A 155 0.72 6.50 -6.65
C LEU A 155 1.49 7.23 -5.55
N LEU A 156 0.80 7.75 -4.55
CA LEU A 156 1.42 8.35 -3.37
C LEU A 156 0.91 7.67 -2.10
N ASP A 157 1.82 7.31 -1.19
CA ASP A 157 1.49 6.96 0.22
C ASP A 157 2.15 7.94 1.20
N PRO A 158 1.67 9.20 1.27
CA PRO A 158 2.34 10.22 2.07
C PRO A 158 2.39 9.84 3.55
N PRO A 159 3.48 10.20 4.27
CA PRO A 159 3.56 10.05 5.71
C PRO A 159 2.72 11.16 6.39
N TRP A 160 1.40 11.04 6.25
CA TRP A 160 0.43 12.04 6.68
C TRP A 160 0.67 12.50 8.12
N TRP A 161 0.47 13.80 8.34
CA TRP A 161 0.50 14.36 9.67
C TRP A 161 -0.49 13.65 10.59
N ASN A 162 0.01 13.13 11.70
CA ASN A 162 -0.79 12.39 12.67
C ASN A 162 -0.41 12.78 14.11
N LYS A 163 -1.38 13.34 14.85
CA LYS A 163 -1.20 13.81 16.23
C LYS A 163 -0.75 12.70 17.19
N TYR A 164 -1.10 11.44 16.94
CA TYR A 164 -0.65 10.29 17.75
C TYR A 164 0.83 9.97 17.49
N ILE A 165 1.22 9.88 16.21
CA ILE A 165 2.62 9.63 15.81
C ILE A 165 3.55 10.73 16.33
N ARG A 166 3.09 12.00 16.33
CA ARG A 166 3.80 13.11 16.99
C ARG A 166 4.10 12.85 18.47
N ARG A 167 3.13 12.32 19.22
CA ARG A 167 3.31 12.02 20.66
C ARG A 167 4.25 10.84 20.84
N LYS A 168 4.16 9.82 19.98
CA LYS A 168 5.09 8.68 19.98
C LYS A 168 6.53 9.13 19.69
N ARG A 169 6.76 10.05 18.73
CA ARG A 169 8.09 10.65 18.47
C ARG A 169 8.68 11.38 19.67
N LYS A 170 7.84 12.06 20.47
CA LYS A 170 8.33 12.71 21.70
C LYS A 170 8.76 11.71 22.78
N ALA A 171 8.32 10.45 22.68
CA ALA A 171 8.60 9.39 23.64
C ALA A 171 9.65 8.38 23.14
N SER A 172 9.80 8.19 21.83
CA SER A 172 10.86 7.36 21.22
C SER A 172 11.25 7.86 19.82
N SER A 173 12.51 7.65 19.42
CA SER A 173 13.03 8.00 18.09
C SER A 173 12.48 7.15 16.94
N ASP A 174 11.79 6.03 17.24
CA ASP A 174 11.37 5.00 16.27
C ASP A 174 10.14 5.35 15.41
N ALA A 175 9.74 6.61 15.35
CA ALA A 175 8.59 7.04 14.55
C ALA A 175 9.01 7.88 13.33
N TYR A 176 8.44 7.54 12.18
CA TYR A 176 8.76 8.11 10.87
C TYR A 176 8.62 9.64 10.83
N GLN A 177 9.37 10.29 9.92
CA GLN A 177 9.22 11.71 9.66
C GLN A 177 7.88 11.98 8.97
N MET A 178 6.95 12.59 9.71
CA MET A 178 5.69 13.05 9.13
C MET A 178 5.95 14.24 8.23
N MET A 179 5.22 14.31 7.13
CA MET A 179 5.26 15.44 6.20
C MET A 179 4.13 16.41 6.54
N TYR A 180 4.40 17.71 6.49
CA TYR A 180 3.32 18.70 6.57
C TYR A 180 2.57 18.73 5.24
N ASN A 181 1.28 19.06 5.27
CA ASN A 181 0.49 19.20 4.03
C ASN A 181 1.12 20.21 3.05
N TYR A 182 1.81 21.22 3.59
CA TYR A 182 2.58 22.19 2.79
C TYR A 182 3.69 21.52 1.97
N ASP A 183 4.49 20.65 2.59
CA ASP A 183 5.59 19.98 1.88
C ASP A 183 5.01 19.02 0.82
N LEU A 184 3.93 18.29 1.16
CA LEU A 184 3.26 17.39 0.22
C LEU A 184 2.72 18.14 -0.99
N LYS A 185 2.11 19.31 -0.77
CA LYS A 185 1.60 20.20 -1.81
C LYS A 185 2.71 20.60 -2.80
N ASN A 186 3.91 20.89 -2.31
CA ASN A 186 5.02 21.36 -3.13
C ASN A 186 5.70 20.28 -3.98
N LEU A 187 5.27 19.01 -3.89
CA LEU A 187 5.76 17.99 -4.82
C LEU A 187 5.42 18.38 -6.27
N PRO A 188 6.35 18.17 -7.23
CA PRO A 188 6.17 18.57 -8.62
C PRO A 188 5.28 17.59 -9.42
N VAL A 189 4.13 17.21 -8.84
CA VAL A 189 3.21 16.24 -9.44
C VAL A 189 2.65 16.76 -10.77
N GLU A 190 2.39 18.07 -10.89
CA GLU A 190 1.92 18.65 -12.15
C GLU A 190 2.92 18.43 -13.30
N GLN A 191 4.22 18.56 -13.02
CA GLN A 191 5.30 18.42 -13.99
C GLN A 191 5.51 16.95 -14.37
N LEU A 192 5.39 16.05 -13.39
CA LEU A 192 5.62 14.61 -13.54
C LEU A 192 4.42 13.87 -14.14
N LEU A 193 3.20 14.42 -14.08
CA LEU A 193 2.03 13.76 -14.63
C LEU A 193 1.86 14.04 -16.14
N LYS A 194 1.58 12.99 -16.92
CA LYS A 194 1.12 13.14 -18.31
C LYS A 194 -0.24 13.84 -18.37
N LYS A 195 -0.62 14.35 -19.55
CA LYS A 195 -1.85 15.13 -19.74
C LYS A 195 -3.12 14.34 -19.37
N ASP A 196 -3.14 13.05 -19.70
CA ASP A 196 -4.19 12.07 -19.45
C ASP A 196 -3.87 11.14 -18.27
N GLY A 197 -2.84 11.48 -17.49
CA GLY A 197 -2.37 10.68 -16.37
C GLY A 197 -3.36 10.65 -15.20
N LEU A 198 -3.31 9.56 -14.46
CA LEU A 198 -4.12 9.29 -13.27
C LEU A 198 -3.23 9.36 -12.01
N ILE A 199 -3.79 9.90 -10.93
CA ILE A 199 -3.17 9.91 -9.61
C ILE A 199 -4.01 9.06 -8.66
N ALA A 200 -3.35 8.29 -7.80
CA ALA A 200 -3.98 7.72 -6.61
C ALA A 200 -3.19 8.12 -5.36
N VAL A 201 -3.91 8.50 -4.30
CA VAL A 201 -3.31 8.87 -3.02
C VAL A 201 -3.90 8.01 -1.92
N TRP A 202 -3.07 7.21 -1.26
CA TRP A 202 -3.44 6.57 -0.01
C TRP A 202 -3.68 7.65 1.05
N CYS A 203 -4.88 7.66 1.63
CA CYS A 203 -5.29 8.66 2.60
C CYS A 203 -5.86 7.99 3.86
N THR A 204 -5.35 8.40 5.02
CA THR A 204 -5.90 8.00 6.33
C THR A 204 -7.39 8.38 6.43
N ASN A 205 -8.15 7.84 7.40
CA ASN A 205 -9.54 8.28 7.68
C ASN A 205 -9.67 9.63 8.39
N SER A 206 -8.62 10.45 8.40
CA SER A 206 -8.67 11.82 8.90
C SER A 206 -9.40 12.73 7.91
N GLU A 207 -10.56 13.26 8.28
CA GLU A 207 -11.28 14.27 7.47
C GLU A 207 -10.43 15.51 7.19
N GLN A 208 -9.55 15.89 8.11
CA GLN A 208 -8.61 16.99 7.89
C GLN A 208 -7.66 16.71 6.72
N ASN A 209 -7.10 15.50 6.64
CA ASN A 209 -6.16 15.13 5.57
C ASN A 209 -6.90 15.00 4.22
N TYR A 210 -8.10 14.43 4.24
CA TYR A 210 -8.95 14.33 3.05
C TYR A 210 -9.36 15.70 2.51
N ASN A 211 -9.85 16.60 3.38
CA ASN A 211 -10.22 17.95 2.97
C ASN A 211 -9.01 18.72 2.45
N ALA A 212 -7.86 18.68 3.12
CA ALA A 212 -6.65 19.34 2.64
C ALA A 212 -6.20 18.80 1.27
N LEU A 213 -6.36 17.49 1.02
CA LEU A 213 -6.06 16.90 -0.28
C LEU A 213 -6.94 17.51 -1.38
N LEU A 214 -8.25 17.65 -1.14
CA LEU A 214 -9.20 18.15 -2.12
C LEU A 214 -9.18 19.67 -2.31
N THR A 215 -9.02 20.44 -1.23
CA THR A 215 -9.19 21.90 -1.27
C THR A 215 -7.89 22.67 -1.44
N ASP A 216 -6.73 22.03 -1.27
CA ASP A 216 -5.43 22.71 -1.31
C ASP A 216 -4.41 21.99 -2.21
N ILE A 217 -4.20 20.68 -2.01
CA ILE A 217 -3.17 19.92 -2.72
C ILE A 217 -3.56 19.67 -4.18
N PHE A 218 -4.73 19.09 -4.44
CA PHE A 218 -5.20 18.81 -5.81
C PHE A 218 -5.32 20.06 -6.69
N PRO A 219 -5.87 21.19 -6.20
CA PRO A 219 -5.86 22.45 -6.94
C PRO A 219 -4.44 22.91 -7.32
N HIS A 220 -3.47 22.75 -6.42
CA HIS A 220 -2.09 23.12 -6.70
C HIS A 220 -1.42 22.22 -7.74
N TRP A 221 -1.68 20.92 -7.68
CA TRP A 221 -1.24 19.96 -8.71
C TRP A 221 -2.02 20.08 -10.03
N LYS A 222 -3.05 20.94 -10.07
CA LYS A 222 -3.96 21.16 -11.22
C LYS A 222 -4.63 19.88 -11.70
N VAL A 223 -5.10 19.09 -10.74
CA VAL A 223 -5.87 17.87 -10.97
C VAL A 223 -7.23 17.96 -10.32
N ASN A 224 -8.19 17.24 -10.90
CA ASN A 224 -9.57 17.18 -10.45
C ASN A 224 -9.80 15.84 -9.75
N PHE A 225 -10.52 15.89 -8.64
CA PHE A 225 -11.00 14.68 -7.96
C PHE A 225 -11.86 13.83 -8.91
N VAL A 226 -11.68 12.52 -8.82
CA VAL A 226 -12.41 11.53 -9.62
C VAL A 226 -13.33 10.74 -8.71
N SER A 227 -12.73 9.99 -7.79
CA SER A 227 -13.45 9.03 -6.98
C SER A 227 -12.63 8.62 -5.76
N LYS A 228 -13.24 7.81 -4.91
CA LYS A 228 -12.61 7.24 -3.73
C LYS A 228 -12.91 5.75 -3.64
N TRP A 229 -11.87 4.96 -3.42
CA TRP A 229 -11.97 3.55 -3.05
C TRP A 229 -11.60 3.35 -1.58
N TYR A 230 -11.88 2.15 -1.08
CA TYR A 230 -11.59 1.76 0.29
C TYR A 230 -10.83 0.44 0.33
N TRP A 231 -9.65 0.44 0.93
CA TRP A 231 -8.95 -0.78 1.29
C TRP A 231 -9.47 -1.31 2.61
N MET A 232 -10.38 -2.28 2.56
CA MET A 232 -10.89 -3.01 3.71
C MET A 232 -9.91 -4.07 4.20
N LYS A 233 -9.61 -4.04 5.50
CA LYS A 233 -8.68 -4.95 6.15
C LYS A 233 -9.45 -5.99 6.94
N ILE A 234 -9.23 -7.25 6.58
CA ILE A 234 -9.87 -8.40 7.20
C ILE A 234 -8.83 -9.31 7.88
N THR A 235 -9.30 -10.13 8.81
CA THR A 235 -8.59 -11.30 9.30
C THR A 235 -8.65 -12.41 8.24
N LYS A 236 -7.89 -13.49 8.43
CA LYS A 236 -7.99 -14.69 7.60
C LYS A 236 -9.38 -15.34 7.62
N LYS A 237 -10.19 -15.03 8.64
CA LYS A 237 -11.58 -15.50 8.80
C LYS A 237 -12.61 -14.57 8.16
N GLY A 238 -12.17 -13.51 7.47
CA GLY A 238 -13.06 -12.52 6.87
C GLY A 238 -13.63 -11.48 7.83
N GLU A 239 -13.30 -11.52 9.13
CA GLU A 239 -13.73 -10.49 10.08
C GLU A 239 -12.96 -9.18 9.88
N PRO A 240 -13.58 -7.99 10.01
CA PRO A 240 -12.85 -6.73 10.07
C PRO A 240 -11.79 -6.74 11.19
N ILE A 241 -10.60 -6.20 10.93
CA ILE A 241 -9.52 -6.14 11.94
C ILE A 241 -9.84 -5.25 13.16
N CYS A 242 -10.87 -4.40 13.04
CA CYS A 242 -11.49 -3.66 14.12
C CYS A 242 -12.93 -3.30 13.73
N ASN A 243 -13.77 -2.97 14.71
CA ASN A 243 -15.15 -2.56 14.45
C ASN A 243 -15.19 -1.29 13.60
N PHE A 244 -16.24 -1.14 12.79
CA PHE A 244 -16.68 0.15 12.29
C PHE A 244 -17.05 1.05 13.49
N SER A 245 -16.71 2.33 13.42
CA SER A 245 -16.90 3.26 14.53
C SER A 245 -17.00 4.69 14.03
N ASP A 246 -17.87 5.50 14.65
CA ASP A 246 -17.98 6.92 14.30
C ASP A 246 -16.66 7.66 14.56
N PRO A 247 -16.31 8.67 13.75
CA PRO A 247 -15.16 9.54 14.02
C PRO A 247 -15.21 10.09 15.45
N PRO A 248 -14.09 10.06 16.21
CA PRO A 248 -12.71 9.79 15.79
C PRO A 248 -12.27 8.32 15.96
N GLY A 249 -13.22 7.38 15.97
CA GLY A 249 -12.97 5.95 16.06
C GLY A 249 -12.07 5.42 14.94
N LYS A 250 -11.42 4.27 15.21
CA LYS A 250 -10.67 3.57 14.17
C LYS A 250 -11.65 2.92 13.20
N GLN A 251 -11.28 2.90 11.93
CA GLN A 251 -12.00 2.18 10.89
C GLN A 251 -11.16 0.98 10.43
N PRO A 252 -11.80 -0.13 9.99
CA PRO A 252 -11.11 -1.28 9.44
C PRO A 252 -10.60 -1.06 8.01
N PHE A 253 -10.78 0.13 7.44
CA PHE A 253 -10.34 0.44 6.08
C PHE A 253 -9.42 1.66 6.02
N GLU A 254 -8.73 1.84 4.90
CA GLU A 254 -8.09 3.11 4.50
C GLU A 254 -8.66 3.58 3.15
N ARG A 255 -8.47 4.86 2.81
CA ARG A 255 -9.02 5.45 1.58
C ARG A 255 -7.95 5.51 0.49
N ILE A 256 -8.36 5.31 -0.76
CA ILE A 256 -7.56 5.62 -1.95
C ILE A 256 -8.32 6.71 -2.70
N ILE A 257 -7.71 7.88 -2.85
CA ILE A 257 -8.33 9.03 -3.50
C ILE A 257 -7.75 9.17 -4.91
N PHE A 258 -8.63 9.15 -5.92
CA PHE A 258 -8.22 9.28 -7.31
C PHE A 258 -8.42 10.70 -7.82
N ALA A 259 -7.49 11.14 -8.65
CA ALA A 259 -7.56 12.41 -9.35
C ALA A 259 -6.94 12.30 -10.74
N HIS A 260 -7.33 13.16 -11.68
CA HIS A 260 -6.70 13.25 -12.99
C HIS A 260 -6.59 14.70 -13.45
N ARG A 261 -5.78 14.95 -14.49
CA ARG A 261 -5.73 16.26 -15.13
C ARG A 261 -6.88 16.46 -16.12
N THR A 262 -6.82 15.85 -17.30
CA THR A 262 -7.87 15.97 -18.34
C THR A 262 -8.23 14.61 -18.98
N ARG A 263 -8.23 13.53 -18.20
CA ARG A 263 -8.52 12.17 -18.69
C ARG A 263 -9.99 12.03 -19.10
N SER A 264 -10.27 11.21 -20.11
CA SER A 264 -11.58 11.09 -20.75
C SER A 264 -12.22 9.69 -20.67
N GLU A 265 -11.85 8.86 -19.68
CA GLU A 265 -12.21 7.43 -19.46
C GLU A 265 -11.14 6.38 -19.91
N PRO A 266 -11.11 5.18 -19.31
CA PRO A 266 -11.84 4.75 -18.11
C PRO A 266 -11.31 5.40 -16.83
N LEU A 267 -12.22 5.82 -15.96
CA LEU A 267 -11.98 6.39 -14.64
C LEU A 267 -12.36 5.40 -13.52
N PRO A 268 -11.61 5.34 -12.41
CA PRO A 268 -11.99 4.54 -11.25
C PRO A 268 -13.36 4.94 -10.71
N GLU A 269 -14.26 3.99 -10.55
CA GLU A 269 -15.60 4.19 -9.99
C GLU A 269 -15.56 4.63 -8.53
N ASN A 270 -16.63 5.25 -8.02
CA ASN A 270 -16.69 5.64 -6.62
C ASN A 270 -17.15 4.46 -5.74
N GLY A 271 -16.53 4.31 -4.58
CA GLY A 271 -16.98 3.39 -3.54
C GLY A 271 -16.43 1.95 -3.62
N LYS A 272 -15.57 1.64 -4.60
CA LYS A 272 -15.02 0.27 -4.76
C LYS A 272 -14.26 -0.20 -3.51
N LEU A 273 -14.48 -1.46 -3.13
CA LEU A 273 -13.75 -2.10 -2.04
C LEU A 273 -12.55 -2.89 -2.59
N ILE A 274 -11.38 -2.66 -2.02
CA ILE A 274 -10.23 -3.56 -2.11
C ILE A 274 -10.15 -4.29 -0.78
N VAL A 275 -10.32 -5.60 -0.77
CA VAL A 275 -10.37 -6.40 0.46
C VAL A 275 -9.11 -7.26 0.54
N SER A 276 -8.40 -7.22 1.66
CA SER A 276 -7.27 -8.12 1.90
C SER A 276 -6.92 -8.29 3.36
N ILE A 277 -6.18 -9.37 3.64
CA ILE A 277 -5.49 -9.53 4.92
C ILE A 277 -4.30 -8.56 4.94
N PRO A 278 -4.21 -7.65 5.92
CA PRO A 278 -3.10 -6.72 5.98
C PRO A 278 -1.80 -7.44 6.36
N SER A 279 -0.68 -6.96 5.82
CA SER A 279 0.64 -7.36 6.32
C SER A 279 0.81 -6.87 7.76
N ALA A 280 1.45 -7.69 8.60
CA ALA A 280 1.85 -7.30 9.94
C ALA A 280 2.94 -6.22 9.95
N ILE A 281 3.68 -6.05 8.84
CA ILE A 281 4.58 -4.89 8.67
C ILE A 281 3.74 -3.62 8.53
N HIS A 282 4.04 -2.65 9.40
CA HIS A 282 3.38 -1.35 9.35
C HIS A 282 3.55 -0.66 8.00
N SER A 283 2.47 -0.05 7.51
CA SER A 283 2.42 0.69 6.24
C SER A 283 2.96 -0.12 5.05
N HIS A 284 2.59 -1.40 4.96
CA HIS A 284 2.85 -2.27 3.82
C HIS A 284 1.52 -2.55 3.10
N LYS A 285 1.13 -1.61 2.23
CA LYS A 285 -0.15 -1.61 1.50
C LYS A 285 -0.17 -2.74 0.45
N PRO A 286 -1.35 -3.29 0.11
CA PRO A 286 -1.46 -4.24 -0.98
C PRO A 286 -1.08 -3.56 -2.31
N PRO A 287 -0.36 -4.26 -3.21
CA PRO A 287 -0.06 -3.79 -4.54
C PRO A 287 -1.33 -3.53 -5.35
N LEU A 288 -1.38 -2.37 -6.02
CA LEU A 288 -2.53 -1.97 -6.83
C LEU A 288 -2.31 -2.17 -8.34
N ALA A 289 -1.13 -2.64 -8.76
CA ALA A 289 -0.74 -2.71 -10.17
C ALA A 289 -1.72 -3.53 -11.02
N GLU A 290 -2.05 -4.77 -10.64
CA GLU A 290 -3.00 -5.61 -11.37
C GLU A 290 -4.43 -5.05 -11.33
N VAL A 291 -4.81 -4.40 -10.23
CA VAL A 291 -6.16 -3.85 -10.05
C VAL A 291 -6.38 -2.62 -10.92
N LEU A 292 -5.34 -1.80 -11.07
CA LEU A 292 -5.41 -0.53 -11.79
C LEU A 292 -5.17 -0.68 -13.29
N GLN A 293 -4.71 -1.84 -13.76
CA GLN A 293 -4.37 -2.07 -15.16
C GLN A 293 -5.49 -1.68 -16.14
N GLN A 294 -6.75 -1.91 -15.78
CA GLN A 294 -7.90 -1.56 -16.62
C GLN A 294 -8.11 -0.03 -16.80
N TYR A 295 -7.51 0.79 -15.93
CA TYR A 295 -7.57 2.26 -16.00
C TYR A 295 -6.31 2.88 -16.58
N LEU A 296 -5.35 2.08 -17.07
CA LEU A 296 -4.06 2.54 -17.55
C LEU A 296 -3.86 2.12 -19.02
N PRO A 297 -3.02 2.85 -19.78
CA PRO A 297 -2.64 2.41 -21.12
C PRO A 297 -1.82 1.10 -21.05
N ASN A 298 -1.62 0.46 -22.21
CA ASN A 298 -0.66 -0.62 -22.32
C ASN A 298 0.74 -0.11 -22.01
N ASP A 299 1.52 -0.91 -21.28
CA ASP A 299 2.89 -0.59 -20.84
C ASP A 299 3.03 0.81 -20.20
N PRO A 300 2.29 1.09 -19.11
CA PRO A 300 2.24 2.42 -18.52
C PRO A 300 3.55 2.78 -17.81
N GLU A 301 3.97 4.05 -17.94
CA GLU A 301 5.01 4.64 -17.10
C GLU A 301 4.40 4.95 -15.73
N CYS A 302 4.79 4.19 -14.70
CA CYS A 302 4.25 4.33 -13.36
C CYS A 302 5.30 4.84 -12.36
N LEU A 303 4.88 5.73 -11.47
CA LEU A 303 5.67 6.24 -10.35
C LEU A 303 4.97 5.95 -9.02
N GLU A 304 5.68 5.38 -8.06
CA GLU A 304 5.27 5.36 -6.65
C GLU A 304 6.13 6.35 -5.85
N VAL A 305 5.49 7.33 -5.20
CA VAL A 305 6.14 8.31 -4.31
C VAL A 305 5.88 7.92 -2.86
N PHE A 306 6.91 8.08 -2.01
CA PHE A 306 6.98 7.53 -0.66
C PHE A 306 7.05 6.00 -0.62
N ALA A 307 7.58 5.41 -1.69
CA ALA A 307 7.70 3.97 -1.84
C ALA A 307 8.58 3.37 -0.72
N ARG A 308 8.24 2.13 -0.34
CA ARG A 308 9.03 1.31 0.59
C ARG A 308 9.43 -0.05 0.02
N TYR A 309 8.83 -0.40 -1.10
CA TYR A 309 9.05 -1.62 -1.86
C TYR A 309 8.95 -1.29 -3.36
N LEU A 310 9.37 -2.23 -4.19
CA LEU A 310 9.43 -2.09 -5.62
C LEU A 310 8.32 -2.91 -6.30
N VAL A 311 7.77 -2.33 -7.35
CA VAL A 311 6.75 -2.95 -8.21
C VAL A 311 7.38 -3.19 -9.60
N PRO A 312 7.16 -4.35 -10.24
CA PRO A 312 7.64 -4.60 -11.60
C PRO A 312 7.24 -3.50 -12.58
N GLY A 313 8.20 -3.03 -13.39
CA GLY A 313 7.96 -1.98 -14.38
C GLY A 313 7.83 -0.55 -13.82
N TRP A 314 7.83 -0.35 -12.50
CA TRP A 314 7.58 0.96 -11.89
C TRP A 314 8.88 1.67 -11.51
N THR A 315 8.79 3.00 -11.43
CA THR A 315 9.76 3.83 -10.73
C THR A 315 9.30 4.04 -9.29
N SER A 316 10.12 3.68 -8.31
CA SER A 316 9.84 3.87 -6.88
C SER A 316 10.72 5.00 -6.30
N TYR A 317 10.12 5.99 -5.65
CA TYR A 317 10.83 7.14 -5.10
C TYR A 317 10.48 7.34 -3.62
N GLY A 318 11.48 7.45 -2.75
CA GLY A 318 11.31 7.85 -1.36
C GLY A 318 12.47 7.44 -0.48
N ASN A 319 12.54 7.96 0.75
CA ASN A 319 13.69 7.75 1.66
C ASN A 319 13.97 6.27 1.97
N GLU A 320 12.98 5.40 1.78
CA GLU A 320 13.03 3.98 2.12
C GLU A 320 12.69 3.07 0.94
N ALA A 321 12.91 3.52 -0.31
CA ALA A 321 12.38 2.88 -1.52
C ALA A 321 12.62 1.36 -1.65
N ILE A 322 13.74 0.88 -1.11
CA ILE A 322 14.12 -0.56 -1.15
C ILE A 322 14.03 -1.27 0.20
N LYS A 323 13.43 -0.66 1.23
CA LYS A 323 13.44 -1.20 2.60
C LYS A 323 12.85 -2.60 2.67
N LEU A 324 11.71 -2.80 2.01
CA LEU A 324 10.99 -4.06 2.00
C LEU A 324 11.46 -5.00 0.88
N GLN A 325 12.56 -4.66 0.22
CA GLN A 325 13.30 -5.58 -0.65
C GLN A 325 14.33 -6.42 0.09
N HIS A 326 14.57 -6.11 1.37
CA HIS A 326 15.55 -6.80 2.21
C HIS A 326 15.19 -8.27 2.43
N GLU A 327 16.20 -9.14 2.40
CA GLU A 327 16.04 -10.60 2.52
C GLU A 327 15.28 -11.06 3.76
N SER A 328 15.30 -10.30 4.86
CA SER A 328 14.57 -10.64 6.08
C SER A 328 13.06 -10.79 5.87
N LEU A 329 12.49 -10.11 4.86
CA LEU A 329 11.07 -10.27 4.52
C LEU A 329 10.76 -11.63 3.88
N PHE A 330 11.77 -12.31 3.33
CA PHE A 330 11.60 -13.47 2.49
C PHE A 330 12.09 -14.74 3.18
N VAL A 331 11.50 -15.86 2.78
CA VAL A 331 11.96 -17.20 3.16
C VAL A 331 12.22 -18.02 1.89
N PRO A 332 13.16 -18.98 1.92
CA PRO A 332 13.33 -19.92 0.82
C PRO A 332 12.02 -20.67 0.52
N HIS A 333 11.70 -20.82 -0.76
CA HIS A 333 10.60 -21.63 -1.24
C HIS A 333 11.18 -22.89 -1.90
N GLN A 334 11.02 -24.04 -1.24
CA GLN A 334 11.31 -25.34 -1.86
C GLN A 334 10.24 -25.58 -2.93
N LYS A 335 10.68 -25.81 -4.17
CA LYS A 335 9.81 -26.12 -5.32
C LYS A 335 9.13 -27.47 -5.16
#